data_AF-A0A3B1BBB5-F1
#
_entry.id   AF-A0A3B1BBB5-F1
#
_cell.length_a   1.000
_cell.length_b   1.000
_cell.length_c   1.000
_cell.angle_alpha   90.00
_cell.angle_beta   90.00
_cell.angle_gamma   90.00
#
_symmetry.space_group_name_H-M   'P 1'
#
loop_
_entity.id
_entity.type
_entity.pdbx_description
1 polymer ?
#
loop_
_entity_poly.entity_id
_entity_poly.type
_entity_poly.pdbx_seq_one_letter_code
_entity_poly.pdbx_strand_id
1 'polypeptide(L)'
;MKQTEFSRRRKHLMQMMGKASVAVLPAARVAMRNRDADYPYRQDSDFHYLTGFPEPEAVAVLIPGRKHGEYILFCRECDPLMETWHGRRVGLEGACEHYGADDAFPIGDIDDILPGLLESCERVYYAMGVDDAFDAQVTGWVKRLKGQARAGVHTPGEFVALDHLLHDMRLYKSRSEISTMRRAARVSAQAHVRAMQVCRPGMMEYEIEAGFLYHFKRHNCVPAYTSIVGGGDNGCILHYTENAAELRDGDLLLI
;
A
#
# COMPACT_ATOMS: atom_id res chain seq x y z
N MET A 1 -3.32 11.38 -7.58
CA MET A 1 -1.90 11.71 -7.80
C MET A 1 -1.57 11.40 -9.26
N LYS A 2 -0.69 12.16 -9.93
CA LYS A 2 -0.38 11.92 -11.35
C LYS A 2 0.65 10.79 -11.50
N GLN A 3 0.59 10.03 -12.60
CA GLN A 3 1.55 8.94 -12.88
C GLN A 3 3.01 9.42 -12.92
N THR A 4 3.24 10.66 -13.35
CA THR A 4 4.57 11.29 -13.34
C THR A 4 5.20 11.39 -11.95
N GLU A 5 4.40 11.50 -10.89
CA GLU A 5 4.90 11.52 -9.51
C GLU A 5 5.46 10.15 -9.11
N PHE A 6 4.74 9.07 -9.42
CA PHE A 6 5.15 7.69 -9.15
C PHE A 6 6.43 7.33 -9.91
N SER A 7 6.48 7.65 -11.22
CA SER A 7 7.68 7.47 -12.04
C SER A 7 8.91 8.19 -11.45
N ARG A 8 8.75 9.44 -10.97
CA ARG A 8 9.85 10.18 -10.32
C ARG A 8 10.35 9.48 -9.05
N ARG A 9 9.44 8.94 -8.22
CA ARG A 9 9.81 8.20 -7.00
C ARG A 9 10.58 6.94 -7.32
N ARG A 10 10.09 6.13 -8.27
CA ARG A 10 10.80 4.93 -8.75
C ARG A 10 12.22 5.30 -9.24
N LYS A 11 12.34 6.33 -10.07
CA LYS A 11 13.64 6.81 -10.56
C LYS A 11 14.57 7.24 -9.42
N HIS A 12 14.06 7.98 -8.44
CA HIS A 12 14.87 8.43 -7.30
C HIS A 12 15.36 7.26 -6.43
N LEU A 13 14.48 6.30 -6.15
CA LEU A 13 14.85 5.09 -5.43
C LEU A 13 15.93 4.29 -6.18
N MET A 14 15.74 4.09 -7.49
CA MET A 14 16.70 3.37 -8.33
C MET A 14 18.08 4.05 -8.38
N GLN A 15 18.12 5.39 -8.31
CA GLN A 15 19.37 6.15 -8.18
C GLN A 15 20.07 5.89 -6.84
N MET A 16 19.31 5.81 -5.74
CA MET A 16 19.85 5.53 -4.40
C MET A 16 20.37 4.09 -4.28
N MET A 17 19.69 3.11 -4.90
CA MET A 17 20.12 1.71 -4.91
C MET A 17 21.38 1.49 -5.76
N GLY A 18 21.51 2.20 -6.88
CA GLY A 18 22.61 2.07 -7.83
C GLY A 18 22.47 0.86 -8.77
N LYS A 19 23.46 0.65 -9.65
CA LYS A 19 23.45 -0.48 -10.60
C LYS A 19 23.63 -1.83 -9.89
N ALA A 20 23.41 -2.91 -10.64
CA ALA A 20 23.52 -4.29 -10.16
C ALA A 20 22.68 -4.54 -8.89
N SER A 21 21.49 -3.94 -8.86
CA SER A 21 20.56 -4.07 -7.75
C SER A 21 19.15 -4.30 -8.27
N VAL A 22 18.31 -4.86 -7.41
CA VAL A 22 16.90 -5.10 -7.68
C VAL A 22 16.10 -4.82 -6.43
N ALA A 23 15.00 -4.08 -6.54
CA ALA A 23 14.02 -3.96 -5.48
C ALA A 23 12.81 -4.82 -5.80
N VAL A 24 12.32 -5.58 -4.83
CA VAL A 24 11.14 -6.44 -4.94
C VAL A 24 10.15 -6.04 -3.85
N LEU A 25 8.98 -5.54 -4.24
CA LEU A 25 7.97 -5.04 -3.32
C LEU A 25 6.63 -5.75 -3.56
N PRO A 26 6.13 -6.54 -2.59
CA PRO A 26 4.81 -7.13 -2.70
C PRO A 26 3.72 -6.11 -2.39
N ALA A 27 2.57 -6.28 -3.05
CA ALA A 27 1.32 -5.63 -2.66
C ALA A 27 0.82 -6.21 -1.32
N ALA A 28 -0.03 -5.46 -0.61
CA ALA A 28 -0.70 -5.97 0.58
C ALA A 28 -1.61 -7.14 0.23
N ARG A 29 -1.68 -8.10 1.15
CA ARG A 29 -2.62 -9.22 1.07
C ARG A 29 -4.04 -8.74 1.38
N VAL A 30 -5.02 -9.48 0.85
CA VAL A 30 -6.41 -9.32 1.28
C VAL A 30 -6.54 -9.81 2.73
N ALA A 31 -7.24 -9.03 3.55
CA ALA A 31 -7.46 -9.35 4.96
C ALA A 31 -8.87 -9.91 5.14
N MET A 32 -8.95 -11.16 5.60
CA MET A 32 -10.21 -11.83 5.88
C MET A 32 -10.92 -11.14 7.06
N ARG A 33 -12.22 -10.86 6.92
CA ARG A 33 -13.09 -10.38 7.99
C ARG A 33 -13.87 -11.52 8.64
N ASN A 34 -14.61 -12.28 7.83
CA ASN A 34 -15.38 -13.42 8.31
C ASN A 34 -15.54 -14.48 7.21
N ARG A 35 -14.82 -15.60 7.32
CA ARG A 35 -14.87 -16.72 6.35
C ARG A 35 -14.63 -16.24 4.91
N ASP A 36 -15.70 -16.12 4.13
CA ASP A 36 -15.73 -15.74 2.71
C ASP A 36 -15.87 -14.22 2.47
N ALA A 37 -15.92 -13.41 3.54
CA ALA A 37 -15.97 -11.95 3.44
C ALA A 37 -14.66 -11.31 3.89
N ASP A 38 -14.17 -10.39 3.09
CA ASP A 38 -12.94 -9.63 3.32
C ASP A 38 -13.22 -8.23 3.88
N TYR A 39 -12.22 -7.66 4.55
CA TYR A 39 -12.20 -6.22 4.82
C TYR A 39 -12.03 -5.43 3.50
N PRO A 40 -12.48 -4.16 3.46
CA PRO A 40 -12.14 -3.28 2.35
C PRO A 40 -10.62 -3.25 2.11
N TYR A 41 -10.21 -3.51 0.87
CA TYR A 41 -8.80 -3.62 0.54
C TYR A 41 -8.04 -2.31 0.82
N ARG A 42 -6.92 -2.42 1.52
CA ARG A 42 -5.95 -1.34 1.75
C ARG A 42 -4.58 -1.84 1.28
N GLN A 43 -4.10 -1.23 0.21
CA GLN A 43 -2.77 -1.52 -0.36
C GLN A 43 -1.66 -1.32 0.69
N ASP A 44 -0.49 -1.89 0.47
CA ASP A 44 0.70 -1.53 1.23
C ASP A 44 1.11 -0.07 0.92
N SER A 45 1.61 0.65 1.93
CA SER A 45 1.90 2.08 1.77
C SER A 45 3.15 2.34 0.94
N ASP A 46 4.16 1.48 1.02
CA ASP A 46 5.41 1.58 0.28
C ASP A 46 5.20 1.16 -1.18
N PHE A 47 4.48 0.06 -1.40
CA PHE A 47 4.03 -0.36 -2.72
C PHE A 47 3.19 0.73 -3.39
N HIS A 48 2.15 1.24 -2.72
CA HIS A 48 1.32 2.32 -3.27
C HIS A 48 2.15 3.58 -3.56
N TYR A 49 3.12 3.92 -2.68
CA TYR A 49 3.96 5.09 -2.85
C TYR A 49 4.77 5.05 -4.15
N LEU A 50 5.23 3.88 -4.58
CA LEU A 50 6.01 3.70 -5.80
C LEU A 50 5.17 3.45 -7.06
N THR A 51 4.03 2.77 -6.93
CA THR A 51 3.30 2.24 -8.10
C THR A 51 1.97 2.95 -8.35
N GLY A 52 1.29 3.38 -7.28
CA GLY A 52 -0.12 3.78 -7.35
C GLY A 52 -1.07 2.64 -7.71
N PHE A 53 -0.59 1.40 -7.86
CA PHE A 53 -1.35 0.25 -8.32
C PHE A 53 -2.31 -0.27 -7.23
N PRO A 54 -3.62 -0.44 -7.51
CA PRO A 54 -4.64 -0.54 -6.46
C PRO A 54 -5.04 -1.97 -6.11
N GLU A 55 -4.47 -3.00 -6.73
CA GLU A 55 -4.92 -4.38 -6.57
C GLU A 55 -4.00 -5.24 -5.70
N PRO A 56 -4.54 -6.29 -5.05
CA PRO A 56 -3.76 -7.33 -4.40
C PRO A 56 -3.08 -8.25 -5.42
N GLU A 57 -2.33 -9.23 -4.93
CA GLU A 57 -1.68 -10.27 -5.76
C GLU A 57 -0.83 -9.64 -6.86
N ALA A 58 0.03 -8.71 -6.45
CA ALA A 58 0.95 -8.02 -7.32
C ALA A 58 2.31 -7.83 -6.65
N VAL A 59 3.37 -7.80 -7.45
CA VAL A 59 4.75 -7.54 -7.00
C VAL A 59 5.40 -6.58 -7.98
N ALA A 60 5.91 -5.47 -7.46
CA ALA A 60 6.66 -4.49 -8.23
C ALA A 60 8.15 -4.83 -8.16
N VAL A 61 8.81 -4.82 -9.32
CA VAL A 61 10.24 -5.11 -9.43
C VAL A 61 10.93 -3.94 -10.11
N LEU A 62 11.96 -3.39 -9.47
CA LEU A 62 12.74 -2.26 -9.97
C LEU A 62 14.20 -2.67 -10.18
N ILE A 63 14.70 -2.54 -11.40
CA ILE A 63 16.05 -2.99 -11.79
C ILE A 63 16.76 -1.82 -12.51
N PRO A 64 17.57 -1.03 -11.79
CA PRO A 64 18.24 0.14 -12.37
C PRO A 64 19.16 -0.24 -13.53
N GLY A 65 18.96 0.39 -14.69
CA GLY A 65 19.76 0.22 -15.90
C GLY A 65 19.41 -1.00 -16.76
N ARG A 66 18.31 -1.71 -16.46
CA ARG A 66 17.87 -2.87 -17.26
C ARG A 66 17.36 -2.41 -18.64
N LYS A 67 17.93 -2.98 -19.71
CA LYS A 67 17.63 -2.59 -21.11
C LYS A 67 16.19 -2.82 -21.55
N HIS A 68 15.55 -3.87 -21.01
CA HIS A 68 14.19 -4.27 -21.38
C HIS A 68 13.11 -3.68 -20.45
N GLY A 69 13.39 -2.52 -19.85
CA GLY A 69 12.53 -1.91 -18.84
C GLY A 69 13.09 -2.06 -17.43
N GLU A 70 13.03 -0.97 -16.67
CA GLU A 70 13.54 -0.88 -15.30
C GLU A 70 12.44 -1.15 -14.28
N TYR A 71 11.16 -0.92 -14.61
CA TYR A 71 10.02 -1.17 -13.74
C TYR A 71 9.10 -2.23 -14.32
N ILE A 72 9.04 -3.37 -13.64
CA ILE A 72 8.22 -4.53 -14.01
C ILE A 72 7.12 -4.71 -12.96
N LEU A 73 5.92 -5.08 -13.39
CA LEU A 73 4.83 -5.43 -12.49
C LEU A 73 4.37 -6.87 -12.73
N PHE A 74 4.48 -7.71 -11.71
CA PHE A 74 3.75 -8.98 -11.66
C PHE A 74 2.35 -8.68 -11.13
N CYS A 75 1.30 -9.06 -11.85
CA CYS A 75 -0.07 -8.85 -11.39
C CYS A 75 -1.03 -9.88 -11.99
N ARG A 76 -2.28 -9.84 -11.56
CA ARG A 76 -3.32 -10.73 -12.09
C ARG A 76 -3.62 -10.41 -13.54
N GLU A 77 -3.79 -11.45 -14.33
CA GLU A 77 -4.33 -11.35 -15.68
C GLU A 77 -5.83 -11.01 -15.63
N CYS A 78 -6.30 -10.44 -16.74
CA CYS A 78 -7.73 -10.32 -16.97
C CYS A 78 -8.35 -11.72 -17.04
N ASP A 79 -9.47 -11.90 -16.37
CA ASP A 79 -10.20 -13.16 -16.33
C ASP A 79 -11.68 -12.84 -16.35
N PRO A 80 -12.37 -12.97 -17.50
CA PRO A 80 -13.77 -12.61 -17.64
C PRO A 80 -14.70 -13.31 -16.64
N LEU A 81 -14.37 -14.55 -16.27
CA LEU A 81 -15.16 -15.29 -15.29
C LEU A 81 -14.97 -14.65 -13.92
N MET A 82 -13.73 -14.50 -13.45
CA MET A 82 -13.46 -13.91 -12.14
C MET A 82 -13.91 -12.45 -12.04
N GLU A 83 -13.80 -11.68 -13.12
CA GLU A 83 -14.23 -10.27 -13.16
C GLU A 83 -15.74 -10.12 -13.05
N THR A 84 -16.51 -11.13 -13.47
CA THR A 84 -17.95 -11.19 -13.24
C THR A 84 -18.29 -11.27 -11.75
N TRP A 85 -17.45 -11.95 -10.95
CA TRP A 85 -17.68 -12.16 -9.52
C TRP A 85 -17.03 -11.11 -8.63
N HIS A 86 -15.79 -10.73 -8.93
CA HIS A 86 -14.93 -9.96 -8.03
C HIS A 86 -14.60 -8.56 -8.55
N GLY A 87 -15.15 -8.18 -9.70
CA GLY A 87 -14.91 -6.90 -10.35
C GLY A 87 -13.71 -6.92 -11.29
N ARG A 88 -13.59 -5.86 -12.09
CA ARG A 88 -12.58 -5.72 -13.15
C ARG A 88 -11.16 -5.80 -12.59
N ARG A 89 -10.27 -6.37 -13.38
CA ARG A 89 -8.82 -6.36 -13.16
C ARG A 89 -8.17 -5.39 -14.13
N VAL A 90 -7.07 -4.78 -13.70
CA VAL A 90 -6.24 -3.92 -14.55
C VAL A 90 -5.59 -4.74 -15.68
N GLY A 91 -5.19 -5.97 -15.39
CA GLY A 91 -4.50 -6.84 -16.36
C GLY A 91 -3.09 -6.37 -16.69
N LEU A 92 -2.39 -7.17 -17.51
CA LEU A 92 -0.99 -6.92 -17.87
C LEU A 92 -0.86 -5.66 -18.75
N GLU A 93 -1.70 -5.54 -19.78
CA GLU A 93 -1.72 -4.36 -20.66
C GLU A 93 -2.04 -3.08 -19.88
N GLY A 94 -3.07 -3.13 -19.02
CA GLY A 94 -3.44 -1.99 -18.19
C GLY A 94 -2.37 -1.61 -17.16
N ALA A 95 -1.55 -2.55 -16.69
CA ALA A 95 -0.42 -2.27 -15.82
C ALA A 95 0.62 -1.39 -16.53
N CYS A 96 0.91 -1.69 -17.79
CA CYS A 96 1.80 -0.88 -18.63
C CYS A 96 1.16 0.47 -18.97
N GLU A 97 -0.06 0.47 -19.50
CA GLU A 97 -0.73 1.68 -20.00
C GLU A 97 -1.08 2.69 -18.90
N HIS A 98 -1.64 2.22 -17.78
CA HIS A 98 -2.21 3.10 -16.75
C HIS A 98 -1.29 3.34 -15.55
N TYR A 99 -0.34 2.44 -15.29
CA TYR A 99 0.56 2.51 -14.14
C TYR A 99 2.03 2.67 -14.53
N GLY A 100 2.31 2.69 -15.85
CA GLY A 100 3.60 2.99 -16.41
C GLY A 100 4.65 1.95 -16.06
N ALA A 101 4.24 0.69 -15.94
CA ALA A 101 5.17 -0.44 -15.99
C ALA A 101 5.79 -0.50 -17.39
N ASP A 102 7.08 -0.80 -17.46
CA ASP A 102 7.77 -1.02 -18.73
C ASP A 102 7.43 -2.41 -19.28
N ASP A 103 7.13 -3.36 -18.39
CA ASP A 103 6.68 -4.72 -18.72
C ASP A 103 5.82 -5.28 -17.58
N ALA A 104 4.94 -6.25 -17.90
CA ALA A 104 4.07 -6.87 -16.90
C ALA A 104 3.88 -8.38 -17.17
N PHE A 105 3.87 -9.16 -16.09
CA PHE A 105 3.76 -10.62 -16.15
C PHE A 105 2.65 -11.14 -15.22
N PRO A 106 2.09 -12.33 -15.50
CA PRO A 106 1.17 -12.98 -14.58
C PRO A 106 1.84 -13.20 -13.22
N ILE A 107 1.14 -12.85 -12.13
CA ILE A 107 1.64 -13.10 -10.78
C ILE A 107 1.87 -14.60 -10.51
N GLY A 108 1.13 -15.49 -11.18
CA GLY A 108 1.34 -16.93 -11.09
C GLY A 108 2.70 -17.41 -11.63
N ASP A 109 3.31 -16.64 -12.53
CA ASP A 109 4.59 -17.00 -13.17
C ASP A 109 5.81 -16.39 -12.45
N ILE A 110 5.59 -15.68 -11.34
CA ILE A 110 6.66 -14.96 -10.63
C ILE A 110 7.80 -15.88 -10.19
N ASP A 111 7.48 -17.10 -9.74
CA ASP A 111 8.48 -18.05 -9.25
C ASP A 111 9.41 -18.59 -10.35
N ASP A 112 8.99 -18.49 -11.61
CA ASP A 112 9.75 -18.94 -12.76
C ASP A 112 10.49 -17.79 -13.46
N ILE A 113 9.90 -16.60 -13.49
CA ILE A 113 10.47 -15.43 -14.18
C ILE A 113 11.42 -14.65 -13.27
N LEU A 114 11.05 -14.41 -12.02
CA LEU A 114 11.80 -13.51 -11.14
C LEU A 114 13.24 -13.97 -10.88
N PRO A 115 13.56 -15.27 -10.68
CA PRO A 115 14.94 -15.72 -10.57
C PRO A 115 15.81 -15.24 -11.74
N GLY A 116 15.33 -15.33 -12.98
CA GLY A 116 16.06 -14.86 -14.16
C GLY A 116 16.37 -13.35 -14.13
N LEU A 117 15.48 -12.56 -13.53
CA LEU A 117 15.69 -11.11 -13.35
C LEU A 117 16.76 -10.79 -12.30
N LEU A 118 17.04 -11.71 -11.36
CA LEU A 118 18.05 -11.53 -10.33
C LEU A 118 19.46 -11.96 -10.79
N GLU A 119 19.60 -12.69 -11.91
CA GLU A 119 20.87 -13.28 -12.40
C GLU A 119 22.02 -12.29 -12.66
N SER A 120 21.71 -10.99 -12.73
CA SER A 120 22.69 -9.92 -12.96
C SER A 120 22.74 -8.89 -11.85
N CYS A 121 22.09 -9.19 -10.71
CA CYS A 121 22.04 -8.32 -9.55
C CYS A 121 22.97 -8.84 -8.44
N GLU A 122 23.66 -7.94 -7.78
CA GLU A 122 24.49 -8.22 -6.60
C GLU A 122 23.70 -8.04 -5.31
N ARG A 123 22.74 -7.10 -5.31
CA ARG A 123 21.97 -6.65 -4.15
C ARG A 123 20.47 -6.78 -4.37
N VAL A 124 19.76 -7.45 -3.45
CA VAL A 124 18.29 -7.53 -3.42
C VAL A 124 17.76 -6.64 -2.31
N TYR A 125 16.95 -5.66 -2.68
CA TYR A 125 16.27 -4.74 -1.77
C TYR A 125 14.82 -5.19 -1.58
N TYR A 126 14.40 -5.43 -0.35
CA TYR A 126 13.01 -5.73 -0.02
C TYR A 126 12.73 -5.46 1.47
N ALA A 127 11.46 -5.54 1.88
CA ALA A 127 11.06 -5.35 3.28
C ALA A 127 11.31 -6.63 4.10
N MET A 128 12.58 -6.85 4.47
CA MET A 128 13.02 -8.04 5.20
C MET A 128 12.43 -8.13 6.60
N GLY A 129 11.94 -9.32 6.99
CA GLY A 129 11.44 -9.58 8.34
C GLY A 129 10.03 -9.05 8.60
N VAL A 130 9.33 -8.60 7.55
CA VAL A 130 7.95 -8.09 7.65
C VAL A 130 6.91 -9.17 7.36
N ASP A 131 7.20 -10.08 6.42
CA ASP A 131 6.33 -11.18 6.02
C ASP A 131 7.16 -12.46 5.84
N ASP A 132 7.04 -13.39 6.78
CA ASP A 132 7.82 -14.64 6.80
C ASP A 132 7.67 -15.47 5.52
N ALA A 133 6.48 -15.48 4.92
CA ALA A 133 6.23 -16.23 3.70
C ALA A 133 6.89 -15.56 2.48
N PHE A 134 6.89 -14.23 2.44
CA PHE A 134 7.60 -13.49 1.40
C PHE A 134 9.12 -13.57 1.58
N ASP A 135 9.63 -13.51 2.81
CA ASP A 135 11.04 -13.74 3.14
C ASP A 135 11.51 -15.12 2.64
N ALA A 136 10.70 -16.15 2.89
CA ALA A 136 10.96 -17.50 2.41
C ALA A 136 10.96 -17.57 0.87
N GLN A 137 10.04 -16.86 0.21
CA GLN A 137 9.95 -16.81 -1.25
C GLN A 137 11.18 -16.15 -1.88
N VAL A 138 11.58 -14.98 -1.39
CA VAL A 138 12.79 -14.26 -1.83
C VAL A 138 14.04 -15.11 -1.65
N THR A 139 14.18 -15.75 -0.49
CA THR A 139 15.28 -16.67 -0.21
C THR A 139 15.26 -17.87 -1.16
N GLY A 140 14.07 -18.38 -1.48
CA GLY A 140 13.85 -19.46 -2.43
C GLY A 140 14.35 -19.14 -3.84
N TRP A 141 14.04 -17.94 -4.36
CA TRP A 141 14.52 -17.47 -5.66
C TRP A 141 16.05 -17.42 -5.72
N VAL A 142 16.69 -16.82 -4.70
CA VAL A 142 18.15 -16.73 -4.64
C VAL A 142 18.79 -18.13 -4.50
N LYS A 143 18.18 -19.04 -3.72
CA LYS A 143 18.66 -20.42 -3.59
C LYS A 143 18.58 -21.18 -4.92
N ARG A 144 17.52 -21.00 -5.71
CA ARG A 144 17.36 -21.62 -7.04
C ARG A 144 18.53 -21.24 -7.95
N LEU A 145 18.89 -19.95 -7.98
CA LEU A 145 20.01 -19.44 -8.77
C LEU A 145 21.37 -19.96 -8.29
N LYS A 146 21.58 -20.06 -6.98
CA LYS A 146 22.81 -20.65 -6.43
C LYS A 146 22.99 -22.11 -6.84
N GLY A 147 21.90 -22.86 -6.99
CA GLY A 147 21.93 -24.22 -7.56
C GLY A 147 22.44 -24.27 -9.00
N GLN A 148 22.27 -23.17 -9.75
CA GLN A 148 22.70 -23.01 -11.14
C GLN A 148 24.06 -22.30 -11.27
N ALA A 149 24.73 -21.94 -10.17
CA ALA A 149 26.00 -21.22 -10.18
C ALA A 149 27.12 -21.92 -10.99
N ARG A 150 27.08 -23.26 -11.10
CA ARG A 150 28.01 -24.03 -11.95
C ARG A 150 27.89 -23.73 -13.45
N ALA A 151 26.78 -23.12 -13.88
CA ALA A 151 26.56 -22.65 -15.25
C ALA A 151 27.06 -21.21 -15.48
N GLY A 152 27.75 -20.59 -14.50
CA GLY A 152 28.29 -19.23 -14.61
C GLY A 152 27.28 -18.12 -14.30
N VAL A 153 26.15 -18.46 -13.66
CA VAL A 153 25.11 -17.50 -13.25
C VAL A 153 25.60 -16.68 -12.06
N HIS A 154 25.54 -15.35 -12.17
CA HIS A 154 25.78 -14.46 -11.05
C HIS A 154 24.56 -14.43 -10.13
N THR A 155 24.78 -14.51 -8.81
CA THR A 155 23.70 -14.55 -7.84
C THR A 155 23.85 -13.41 -6.84
N PRO A 156 22.75 -12.76 -6.42
CA PRO A 156 22.81 -11.76 -5.36
C PRO A 156 23.47 -12.33 -4.09
N GLY A 157 24.46 -11.60 -3.57
CA GLY A 157 25.17 -11.93 -2.34
C GLY A 157 24.68 -11.14 -1.14
N GLU A 158 23.99 -10.03 -1.39
CA GLU A 158 23.58 -9.07 -0.38
C GLU A 158 22.07 -8.86 -0.39
N PHE A 159 21.48 -8.87 0.80
CA PHE A 159 20.10 -8.47 1.02
C PHE A 159 20.09 -7.17 1.82
N VAL A 160 19.31 -6.20 1.36
CA VAL A 160 19.27 -4.85 1.93
C VAL A 160 17.84 -4.49 2.29
N ALA A 161 17.65 -3.98 3.51
CA ALA A 161 16.37 -3.48 3.98
C ALA A 161 15.94 -2.25 3.16
N LEU A 162 14.84 -2.38 2.43
CA LEU A 162 14.35 -1.33 1.51
C LEU A 162 13.62 -0.20 2.23
N ASP A 163 13.00 -0.50 3.36
CA ASP A 163 12.19 0.41 4.18
C ASP A 163 12.97 1.65 4.60
N HIS A 164 14.25 1.54 4.95
CA HIS A 164 15.07 2.70 5.31
C HIS A 164 15.13 3.77 4.20
N LEU A 165 15.33 3.35 2.94
CA LEU A 165 15.38 4.29 1.82
C LEU A 165 13.99 4.88 1.55
N LEU A 166 12.96 4.04 1.56
CA LEU A 166 11.60 4.47 1.28
C LEU A 166 11.02 5.38 2.36
N HIS A 167 11.32 5.11 3.63
CA HIS A 167 10.77 5.88 4.74
C HIS A 167 11.43 7.25 4.82
N ASP A 168 12.73 7.37 4.48
CA ASP A 168 13.38 8.67 4.30
C ASP A 168 12.77 9.45 3.12
N MET A 169 12.54 8.79 1.97
CA MET A 169 11.84 9.42 0.84
C MET A 169 10.41 9.87 1.21
N ARG A 170 9.67 9.07 1.98
CA ARG A 170 8.31 9.37 2.43
C ARG A 170 8.28 10.41 3.55
N LEU A 171 9.40 10.67 4.24
CA LEU A 171 9.49 11.69 5.27
C LEU A 171 9.31 13.09 4.67
N TYR A 172 9.91 13.35 3.52
CA TYR A 172 9.89 14.65 2.84
C TYR A 172 8.84 14.69 1.73
N LYS A 173 7.76 15.44 1.95
CA LYS A 173 6.59 15.44 1.06
C LYS A 173 6.82 16.37 -0.13
N SER A 174 6.48 15.88 -1.32
CA SER A 174 6.44 16.72 -2.51
C SER A 174 5.24 17.69 -2.46
N ARG A 175 5.23 18.69 -3.36
CA ARG A 175 4.12 19.65 -3.46
C ARG A 175 2.77 18.96 -3.74
N SER A 176 2.77 17.86 -4.50
CA SER A 176 1.54 17.12 -4.83
C SER A 176 1.00 16.34 -3.62
N GLU A 177 1.89 15.80 -2.79
CA GLU A 177 1.56 15.14 -1.53
C GLU A 177 1.02 16.14 -0.51
N ILE A 178 1.69 17.28 -0.31
CA ILE A 178 1.23 18.35 0.58
C ILE A 178 -0.16 18.83 0.15
N SER A 179 -0.42 18.97 -1.16
CA SER A 179 -1.75 19.33 -1.67
C SER A 179 -2.81 18.28 -1.30
N THR A 180 -2.47 16.99 -1.43
CA THR A 180 -3.34 15.88 -1.04
C THR A 180 -3.62 15.88 0.47
N MET A 181 -2.59 16.07 1.29
CA MET A 181 -2.72 16.16 2.76
C MET A 181 -3.58 17.36 3.18
N ARG A 182 -3.42 18.53 2.53
CA ARG A 182 -4.27 19.71 2.77
C ARG A 182 -5.74 19.44 2.46
N ARG A 183 -6.02 18.68 1.39
CA ARG A 183 -7.40 18.26 1.08
C ARG A 183 -7.94 17.34 2.18
N ALA A 184 -7.17 16.33 2.60
CA ALA A 184 -7.57 15.43 3.67
C ALA A 184 -7.86 16.20 4.97
N ALA A 185 -6.95 17.06 5.41
CA ALA A 185 -7.12 17.90 6.59
C ALA A 185 -8.35 18.81 6.50
N ARG A 186 -8.63 19.39 5.33
CA ARG A 186 -9.84 20.22 5.13
C ARG A 186 -11.12 19.41 5.31
N VAL A 187 -11.18 18.21 4.73
CA VAL A 187 -12.34 17.31 4.86
C VAL A 187 -12.50 16.87 6.32
N SER A 188 -11.41 16.50 7.00
CA SER A 188 -11.42 16.15 8.42
C SER A 188 -11.92 17.30 9.29
N ALA A 189 -11.37 18.51 9.11
CA ALA A 189 -11.80 19.68 9.88
C ALA A 189 -13.28 20.01 9.67
N GLN A 190 -13.78 19.88 8.44
CA GLN A 190 -15.20 20.07 8.13
C GLN A 190 -16.10 19.03 8.82
N ALA A 191 -15.64 17.78 8.95
CA ALA A 191 -16.34 16.75 9.70
C ALA A 191 -16.40 17.08 11.21
N HIS A 192 -15.28 17.50 11.82
CA HIS A 192 -15.28 17.95 13.22
C HIS A 192 -16.20 19.16 13.46
N VAL A 193 -16.18 20.15 12.56
CA VAL A 193 -17.09 21.30 12.65
C VAL A 193 -18.55 20.85 12.59
N ARG A 194 -18.87 19.91 11.70
CA ARG A 194 -20.22 19.35 11.61
C ARG A 194 -20.61 18.60 12.88
N ALA A 195 -19.71 17.79 13.45
CA ALA A 195 -19.95 17.09 14.71
C ALA A 195 -20.30 18.07 15.83
N MET A 196 -19.55 19.16 15.98
CA MET A 196 -19.85 20.23 16.96
C MET A 196 -21.23 20.88 16.73
N GLN A 197 -21.66 21.04 15.48
CA GLN A 197 -22.96 21.65 15.16
C GLN A 197 -24.14 20.74 15.50
N VAL A 198 -23.99 19.42 15.32
CA VAL A 198 -25.09 18.45 15.47
C VAL A 198 -25.14 17.79 16.85
N CYS A 199 -24.03 17.73 17.58
CA CYS A 199 -23.95 17.06 18.88
C CYS A 199 -24.95 17.63 19.89
N ARG A 200 -25.76 16.77 20.51
CA ARG A 200 -26.73 17.12 21.56
C ARG A 200 -26.72 16.05 22.66
N PRO A 201 -27.04 16.41 23.90
CA PRO A 201 -27.32 15.41 24.95
C PRO A 201 -28.39 14.42 24.50
N GLY A 202 -28.24 13.16 24.90
CA GLY A 202 -29.13 12.04 24.55
C GLY A 202 -28.80 11.34 23.23
N MET A 203 -27.84 11.84 22.46
CA MET A 203 -27.29 11.11 21.30
C MET A 203 -26.31 10.04 21.76
N MET A 204 -26.10 9.01 20.94
CA MET A 204 -25.05 8.03 21.15
C MET A 204 -23.74 8.47 20.47
N GLU A 205 -22.61 8.11 21.06
CA GLU A 205 -21.27 8.39 20.49
C GLU A 205 -21.14 7.89 19.03
N TYR A 206 -21.64 6.68 18.72
CA TYR A 206 -21.62 6.15 17.36
C TYR A 206 -22.42 6.99 16.34
N GLU A 207 -23.41 7.78 16.78
CA GLU A 207 -24.16 8.66 15.87
C GLU A 207 -23.28 9.81 15.38
N ILE A 208 -22.37 10.29 16.23
CA ILE A 208 -21.35 11.26 15.85
C ILE A 208 -20.36 10.61 14.88
N GLU A 209 -19.86 9.40 15.18
CA GLU A 209 -18.99 8.64 14.27
C GLU A 209 -19.64 8.44 12.88
N ALA A 210 -20.91 8.05 12.84
CA ALA A 210 -21.66 7.89 11.59
C ALA A 210 -21.66 9.19 10.76
N GLY A 211 -21.75 10.35 11.42
CA GLY A 211 -21.62 11.67 10.80
C GLY A 211 -20.25 11.91 10.14
N PHE A 212 -19.16 11.48 10.79
CA PHE A 212 -17.81 11.53 10.22
C PHE A 212 -17.69 10.63 8.99
N LEU A 213 -18.10 9.37 9.11
CA LEU A 213 -18.02 8.39 8.03
C LEU A 213 -18.81 8.85 6.80
N TYR A 214 -20.02 9.39 7.01
CA TYR A 214 -20.81 9.99 5.95
C TYR A 214 -20.06 11.15 5.27
N HIS A 215 -19.51 12.08 6.07
CA HIS A 215 -18.81 13.23 5.54
C HIS A 215 -17.59 12.82 4.70
N PHE A 216 -16.76 11.90 5.23
CA PHE A 216 -15.59 11.38 4.50
C PHE A 216 -16.01 10.73 3.20
N LYS A 217 -17.02 9.85 3.23
CA LYS A 217 -17.46 9.14 2.04
C LYS A 217 -17.99 10.07 0.96
N ARG A 218 -18.73 11.13 1.33
CA ARG A 218 -19.21 12.16 0.40
C ARG A 218 -18.08 12.88 -0.33
N HIS A 219 -16.89 12.95 0.26
CA HIS A 219 -15.69 13.54 -0.33
C HIS A 219 -14.75 12.53 -0.99
N ASN A 220 -15.21 11.28 -1.16
CA ASN A 220 -14.43 10.12 -1.61
C ASN A 220 -13.18 9.88 -0.74
N CYS A 221 -13.35 10.02 0.57
CA CYS A 221 -12.36 9.72 1.59
C CYS A 221 -12.85 8.58 2.47
N VAL A 222 -11.90 7.97 3.18
CA VAL A 222 -12.14 6.94 4.20
C VAL A 222 -11.41 7.37 5.48
N PRO A 223 -11.85 6.92 6.66
CA PRO A 223 -11.10 7.17 7.88
C PRO A 223 -9.68 6.59 7.78
N ALA A 224 -8.69 7.31 8.29
CA ALA A 224 -7.29 6.86 8.31
C ALA A 224 -7.00 5.86 9.43
N TYR A 225 -7.83 5.87 10.47
CA TYR A 225 -7.82 5.01 11.65
C TYR A 225 -9.24 4.95 12.22
N THR A 226 -9.53 3.99 13.10
CA THR A 226 -10.84 3.86 13.76
C THR A 226 -11.18 5.15 14.52
N SER A 227 -12.38 5.69 14.33
CA SER A 227 -12.77 6.94 14.97
C SER A 227 -12.83 6.78 16.48
N ILE A 228 -12.38 7.80 17.21
CA ILE A 228 -12.50 7.88 18.66
C ILE A 228 -13.60 8.90 18.94
N VAL A 229 -14.63 8.53 19.69
CA VAL A 229 -15.72 9.42 20.09
C VAL A 229 -16.04 9.12 21.56
N GLY A 230 -15.39 9.82 22.48
CA GLY A 230 -15.49 9.55 23.92
C GLY A 230 -16.13 10.71 24.69
N GLY A 231 -17.36 10.51 25.18
CA GLY A 231 -18.05 11.42 26.08
C GLY A 231 -17.67 11.21 27.55
N GLY A 232 -17.53 12.30 28.31
CA GLY A 232 -17.22 12.25 29.75
C GLY A 232 -15.92 11.49 30.03
N ASP A 233 -15.97 10.54 30.96
CA ASP A 233 -14.82 9.72 31.37
C ASP A 233 -14.24 8.87 30.23
N ASN A 234 -15.02 8.56 29.18
CA ASN A 234 -14.51 7.83 28.01
C ASN A 234 -13.43 8.63 27.28
N GLY A 235 -13.48 9.96 27.33
CA GLY A 235 -12.45 10.84 26.78
C GLY A 235 -11.08 10.70 27.47
N CYS A 236 -11.00 10.05 28.63
CA CYS A 236 -9.74 9.75 29.30
C CYS A 236 -9.06 8.46 28.81
N ILE A 237 -9.72 7.68 27.93
CA ILE A 237 -9.18 6.45 27.35
C ILE A 237 -8.62 6.77 25.96
N LEU A 238 -7.28 6.74 25.83
CA LEU A 238 -6.56 7.25 24.65
C LEU A 238 -6.94 6.60 23.31
N HIS A 239 -7.38 5.34 23.32
CA HIS A 239 -7.81 4.59 22.14
C HIS A 239 -9.24 4.05 22.31
N TYR A 240 -10.13 4.84 22.93
CA TYR A 240 -11.54 4.51 23.05
C TYR A 240 -12.21 4.40 21.67
N THR A 241 -12.67 3.22 21.30
CA THR A 241 -13.25 2.97 19.97
C THR A 241 -14.56 2.21 20.03
N GLU A 242 -15.04 1.92 21.23
CA GLU A 242 -16.33 1.32 21.49
C GLU A 242 -17.47 2.23 21.02
N ASN A 243 -17.31 3.55 21.20
CA ASN A 243 -18.21 4.61 20.72
C ASN A 243 -19.69 4.28 20.99
N ALA A 244 -20.01 3.73 22.16
CA ALA A 244 -21.30 3.10 22.44
C ALA A 244 -22.06 3.68 23.63
N ALA A 245 -21.53 4.73 24.27
CA ALA A 245 -22.21 5.41 25.37
C ALA A 245 -23.14 6.53 24.88
N GLU A 246 -24.12 6.86 25.71
CA GLU A 246 -24.98 8.04 25.53
C GLU A 246 -24.22 9.30 25.97
N LEU A 247 -24.26 10.34 25.16
CA LEU A 247 -23.70 11.67 25.44
C LEU A 247 -24.59 12.40 26.45
N ARG A 248 -24.04 12.74 27.61
CA ARG A 248 -24.78 13.36 28.70
C ARG A 248 -24.65 14.87 28.69
N ASP A 249 -25.66 15.56 29.20
CA ASP A 249 -25.60 17.00 29.43
C ASP A 249 -24.56 17.33 30.50
N GLY A 250 -23.75 18.36 30.26
CA GLY A 250 -22.64 18.76 31.13
C GLY A 250 -21.31 18.05 30.88
N ASP A 251 -21.28 16.93 30.15
CA ASP A 251 -20.05 16.22 29.82
C ASP A 251 -19.34 16.85 28.61
N LEU A 252 -18.00 16.72 28.57
CA LEU A 252 -17.21 17.02 27.39
C LEU A 252 -17.22 15.82 26.43
N LEU A 253 -17.02 16.10 25.13
CA LEU A 253 -16.84 15.08 24.09
C LEU A 253 -15.45 15.22 23.47
N LEU A 254 -14.63 14.18 23.58
CA LEU A 254 -13.35 14.06 22.87
C LEU A 254 -13.56 13.33 21.55
N ILE A 255 -13.02 13.91 20.47
CA ILE A 255 -12.96 13.34 19.13
C ILE A 255 -11.56 13.56 18.55
#